data_AF-A0A523X9A3-F1
#
_entry.id   AF-A0A523X9A3-F1
#
_cell.length_a   1.000
_cell.length_b   1.000
_cell.length_c   1.000
_cell.angle_alpha   90.00
_cell.angle_beta   90.00
_cell.angle_gamma   90.00
#
_symmetry.space_group_name_H-M   'P 1'
#
loop_
_entity.id
_entity.type
_entity.pdbx_description
1 polymer ?
#
loop_
_entity_poly.entity_id
_entity_poly.type
_entity_poly.pdbx_seq_one_letter_code
_entity_poly.pdbx_strand_id
1 'polypeptide(L)'
;MGQEIDKNEIVTKVRLTPEEQYEYSTKYWVEVLLRICVVLAEDMRLGWERANEALLKSSKDGWPMILESLKKLGIKERDARAWAFAESSAGVNAWPGYVDEIVEYGPNRTAIKGTGRCVVLEIAKKLGIEKKIDLCPWCASSGDAYLRKINPKLRFIQVKSMCRGDPYDYGYTELTDSVVTDSKHAYEQVRKSQ
;
A
#
# COMPACT_ATOMS: atom_id res chain seq x y z
N MET A 1 22.93 -36.60 -29.65
CA MET A 1 23.67 -35.32 -29.46
C MET A 1 22.68 -34.35 -28.84
N GLY A 2 22.80 -34.06 -27.54
CA GLY A 2 21.96 -33.04 -26.91
C GLY A 2 22.40 -31.67 -27.38
N GLN A 3 21.47 -30.84 -27.89
CA GLN A 3 21.75 -29.43 -28.13
C GLN A 3 22.18 -28.81 -26.79
N GLU A 4 23.39 -28.26 -26.77
CA GLU A 4 23.88 -27.47 -25.65
C GLU A 4 23.00 -26.21 -25.58
N ILE A 5 22.14 -26.14 -24.56
CA ILE A 5 21.23 -25.00 -24.43
C ILE A 5 22.07 -23.77 -24.07
N ASP A 6 22.08 -22.77 -24.94
CA ASP A 6 22.74 -21.50 -24.66
C ASP A 6 22.04 -20.84 -23.47
N LYS A 7 22.76 -20.77 -22.34
CA LYS A 7 22.27 -20.20 -21.09
C LYS A 7 21.86 -18.73 -21.26
N ASN A 8 22.46 -17.99 -22.20
CA ASN A 8 22.08 -16.61 -22.50
C ASN A 8 20.77 -16.54 -23.28
N GLU A 9 20.46 -17.54 -24.10
CA GLU A 9 19.19 -17.64 -24.84
C GLU A 9 18.02 -17.91 -23.88
N ILE A 10 18.23 -18.72 -22.83
CA ILE A 10 17.24 -18.93 -21.75
C ILE A 10 16.98 -17.61 -21.01
N VAL A 11 18.03 -16.91 -20.58
CA VAL A 11 17.91 -15.64 -19.84
C VAL A 11 17.20 -14.59 -20.67
N THR A 12 17.47 -14.53 -21.97
CA THR A 12 16.82 -13.59 -22.89
C THR A 12 15.34 -13.91 -23.10
N LYS A 13 14.98 -15.20 -23.18
CA LYS A 13 13.57 -15.64 -23.35
C LYS A 13 12.67 -15.34 -22.15
N VAL A 14 13.24 -15.29 -20.95
CA VAL A 14 12.49 -14.96 -19.71
C VAL A 14 12.68 -13.52 -19.26
N ARG A 15 13.46 -12.72 -20.01
CA ARG A 15 13.73 -11.33 -19.67
C ARG A 15 12.51 -10.48 -19.96
N LEU A 16 11.77 -10.16 -18.92
CA LEU A 16 10.73 -9.14 -18.93
C LEU A 16 11.35 -7.76 -19.25
N THR A 17 10.59 -6.89 -19.92
CA THR A 17 10.94 -5.46 -20.07
C THR A 17 11.01 -4.79 -18.70
N PRO A 18 11.71 -3.64 -18.53
CA PRO A 18 11.72 -2.92 -17.27
C PRO A 18 10.31 -2.62 -16.72
N GLU A 19 9.36 -2.28 -17.58
CA GLU A 19 7.96 -2.07 -17.24
C GLU A 19 7.27 -3.37 -16.79
N GLU A 20 7.52 -4.50 -17.46
CA GLU A 20 7.00 -5.81 -17.03
C GLU A 20 7.67 -6.33 -15.76
N GLN A 21 8.97 -6.06 -15.55
CA GLN A 21 9.68 -6.40 -14.31
C GLN A 21 9.14 -5.56 -13.14
N TYR A 22 8.84 -4.29 -13.40
CA TYR A 22 8.23 -3.39 -12.46
C TYR A 22 6.81 -3.82 -12.12
N GLU A 23 5.98 -4.12 -13.13
CA GLU A 23 4.65 -4.70 -12.95
C GLU A 23 4.72 -6.04 -12.21
N TYR A 24 5.70 -6.87 -12.53
CA TYR A 24 5.92 -8.16 -11.88
C TYR A 24 6.27 -7.97 -10.39
N SER A 25 7.20 -7.07 -10.07
CA SER A 25 7.68 -6.85 -8.70
C SER A 25 6.65 -6.16 -7.80
N THR A 26 5.70 -5.42 -8.38
CA THR A 26 4.65 -4.70 -7.64
C THR A 26 3.35 -5.51 -7.55
N LYS A 27 2.87 -6.09 -8.65
CA LYS A 27 1.59 -6.82 -8.66
C LYS A 27 1.68 -8.20 -8.01
N TYR A 28 2.72 -8.99 -8.31
CA TYR A 28 2.79 -10.36 -7.78
C TYR A 28 3.08 -10.41 -6.29
N TRP A 29 3.76 -9.42 -5.72
CA TRP A 29 3.96 -9.36 -4.27
C TRP A 29 2.62 -9.19 -3.52
N VAL A 30 1.77 -8.28 -4.01
CA VAL A 30 0.41 -8.12 -3.47
C VAL A 30 -0.42 -9.37 -3.73
N GLU A 31 -0.33 -9.99 -4.91
CA GLU A 31 -1.04 -11.23 -5.19
C GLU A 31 -0.61 -12.39 -4.28
N VAL A 32 0.69 -12.55 -4.00
CA VAL A 32 1.19 -13.54 -3.04
C VAL A 32 0.63 -13.26 -1.66
N LEU A 33 0.67 -12.01 -1.18
CA LEU A 33 0.11 -11.64 0.11
C LEU A 33 -1.39 -11.99 0.22
N LEU A 34 -2.18 -11.60 -0.79
CA LEU A 34 -3.62 -11.87 -0.78
C LEU A 34 -3.94 -13.36 -0.96
N ARG A 35 -3.12 -14.12 -1.68
CA ARG A 35 -3.22 -15.59 -1.76
C ARG A 35 -2.90 -16.26 -0.42
N ILE A 36 -1.92 -15.76 0.33
CA ILE A 36 -1.67 -16.25 1.70
C ILE A 36 -2.91 -16.05 2.56
N CYS A 37 -3.60 -14.91 2.45
CA CYS A 37 -4.87 -14.70 3.16
C CYS A 37 -5.95 -15.72 2.76
N VAL A 38 -6.06 -16.06 1.46
CA VAL A 38 -6.96 -17.12 0.99
C VAL A 38 -6.61 -18.47 1.60
N VAL A 39 -5.33 -18.86 1.55
CA VAL A 39 -4.85 -20.14 2.13
C VAL A 39 -5.16 -20.20 3.63
N LEU A 40 -4.90 -19.12 4.37
CA LEU A 40 -5.22 -19.04 5.80
C LEU A 40 -6.72 -19.19 6.06
N ALA A 41 -7.55 -18.45 5.32
CA ALA A 41 -8.99 -18.41 5.54
C ALA A 41 -9.68 -19.71 5.12
N GLU A 42 -9.37 -20.20 3.92
CA GLU A 42 -10.11 -21.25 3.22
C GLU A 42 -9.42 -22.62 3.35
N ASP A 43 -8.16 -22.75 2.92
CA ASP A 43 -7.46 -24.06 2.92
C ASP A 43 -7.13 -24.55 4.33
N MET A 44 -6.65 -23.66 5.20
CA MET A 44 -6.38 -23.94 6.61
C MET A 44 -7.62 -23.80 7.50
N ARG A 45 -8.75 -23.38 6.93
CA ARG A 45 -10.05 -23.24 7.62
C ARG A 45 -10.02 -22.35 8.86
N LEU A 46 -9.14 -21.34 8.90
CA LEU A 46 -9.07 -20.40 10.03
C LEU A 46 -10.14 -19.30 9.96
N GLY A 47 -10.79 -19.14 8.80
CA GLY A 47 -11.80 -18.11 8.56
C GLY A 47 -11.22 -16.74 8.22
N TRP A 48 -12.06 -15.91 7.61
CA TRP A 48 -11.69 -14.58 7.11
C TRP A 48 -11.36 -13.57 8.22
N GLU A 49 -11.94 -13.71 9.40
CA GLU A 49 -11.61 -12.87 10.57
C GLU A 49 -10.13 -12.99 10.94
N ARG A 50 -9.64 -14.23 11.11
CA ARG A 50 -8.23 -14.48 11.42
C ARG A 50 -7.28 -14.07 10.30
N ALA A 51 -7.68 -14.27 9.04
CA ALA A 51 -6.90 -13.81 7.89
C ALA A 51 -6.78 -12.27 7.87
N ASN A 52 -7.86 -11.56 8.17
CA ASN A 52 -7.87 -10.09 8.26
C ASN A 52 -7.04 -9.57 9.45
N GLU A 53 -7.08 -10.25 10.60
CA GLU A 53 -6.18 -9.93 11.71
C GLU A 53 -4.71 -10.13 11.35
N ALA A 54 -4.38 -11.22 10.66
CA ALA A 54 -3.01 -11.50 10.20
C ALA A 54 -2.54 -10.45 9.20
N LEU A 55 -3.40 -10.08 8.24
CA LEU A 55 -3.15 -9.00 7.28
C LEU A 55 -2.90 -7.67 8.01
N LEU A 56 -3.77 -7.29 8.95
CA LEU A 56 -3.60 -6.05 9.71
C LEU A 56 -2.33 -6.07 10.57
N LYS A 57 -1.97 -7.20 11.18
CA LYS A 57 -0.70 -7.35 11.91
C LYS A 57 0.52 -7.14 10.99
N SER A 58 0.40 -7.49 9.71
CA SER A 58 1.46 -7.28 8.72
C SER A 58 1.72 -5.79 8.44
N SER A 59 0.80 -4.88 8.79
CA SER A 59 0.97 -3.44 8.57
C SER A 59 1.88 -2.77 9.58
N LYS A 60 2.30 -3.47 10.66
CA LYS A 60 3.05 -2.91 11.79
C LYS A 60 4.29 -2.13 11.36
N ASP A 61 4.96 -2.61 10.31
CA ASP A 61 6.18 -2.01 9.81
C ASP A 61 5.99 -0.98 8.70
N GLY A 62 4.74 -0.78 8.26
CA GLY A 62 4.41 -0.03 7.07
C GLY A 62 5.06 -0.64 5.82
N TRP A 63 5.37 0.20 4.83
CA TRP A 63 6.07 -0.22 3.63
C TRP A 63 7.56 0.13 3.77
N PRO A 64 8.44 -0.83 4.12
CA PRO A 64 9.84 -0.54 4.46
C PRO A 64 10.59 0.15 3.31
N MET A 65 10.23 -0.16 2.07
CA MET A 65 10.81 0.45 0.87
C MET A 65 10.59 1.96 0.79
N ILE A 66 9.55 2.51 1.43
CA ILE A 66 9.30 3.96 1.46
C ILE A 66 10.41 4.68 2.21
N LEU A 67 10.81 4.19 3.38
CA LEU A 67 11.86 4.81 4.18
C LEU A 67 13.22 4.81 3.44
N GLU A 68 13.52 3.72 2.74
CA GLU A 68 14.70 3.64 1.89
C GLU A 68 14.62 4.60 0.69
N SER A 69 13.45 4.73 0.09
CA SER A 69 13.22 5.63 -1.05
C SER A 69 13.40 7.09 -0.64
N LEU A 70 12.82 7.51 0.49
CA LEU A 70 13.02 8.85 1.04
C LEU A 70 14.50 9.15 1.29
N LYS A 71 15.24 8.17 1.83
CA LYS A 71 16.69 8.30 2.05
C LYS A 71 17.46 8.45 0.73
N LYS A 72 17.19 7.59 -0.25
CA LYS A 72 17.89 7.60 -1.56
C LYS A 72 17.61 8.88 -2.35
N LEU A 73 16.39 9.39 -2.28
CA LEU A 73 15.97 10.62 -2.95
C LEU A 73 16.38 11.90 -2.19
N GLY A 74 17.00 11.76 -1.01
CA GLY A 74 17.47 12.90 -0.22
C GLY A 74 16.34 13.74 0.39
N ILE A 75 15.16 13.15 0.62
CA ILE A 75 13.97 13.83 1.15
C ILE A 75 14.12 14.03 2.67
N LYS A 76 14.07 15.30 3.11
CA LYS A 76 14.40 15.72 4.48
C LYS A 76 13.19 16.14 5.30
N GLU A 77 12.03 16.24 4.68
CA GLU A 77 10.77 16.62 5.29
C GLU A 77 10.41 15.61 6.39
N ARG A 78 10.06 16.15 7.56
CA ARG A 78 9.60 15.38 8.73
C ARG A 78 8.26 15.89 9.25
N ASP A 79 7.63 16.79 8.50
CA ASP A 79 6.30 17.33 8.78
C ASP A 79 5.26 16.68 7.85
N ALA A 80 4.03 17.18 7.82
CA ALA A 80 2.95 16.55 7.05
C ALA A 80 3.28 16.40 5.54
N ARG A 81 4.16 17.24 5.00
CA ARG A 81 4.60 17.16 3.59
C ARG A 81 5.39 15.90 3.28
N ALA A 82 5.99 15.26 4.29
CA ALA A 82 6.67 13.98 4.12
C ALA A 82 5.75 12.91 3.53
N TRP A 83 4.45 12.99 3.82
CA TRP A 83 3.45 12.08 3.27
C TRP A 83 3.25 12.26 1.76
N ALA A 84 3.22 13.51 1.25
CA ALA A 84 3.15 13.75 -0.19
C ALA A 84 4.30 13.08 -0.94
N PHE A 85 5.52 13.14 -0.40
CA PHE A 85 6.67 12.47 -1.00
C PHE A 85 6.60 10.95 -0.88
N ALA A 86 6.18 10.43 0.27
CA ALA A 86 6.05 9.00 0.51
C ALA A 86 4.98 8.37 -0.39
N GLU A 87 3.77 8.93 -0.43
CA GLU A 87 2.70 8.45 -1.29
C GLU A 87 3.00 8.68 -2.76
N SER A 88 3.48 9.85 -3.16
CA SER A 88 3.84 10.04 -4.58
C SER A 88 4.93 9.06 -5.00
N SER A 89 5.87 8.72 -4.11
CA SER A 89 6.84 7.66 -4.39
C SER A 89 6.17 6.30 -4.55
N ALA A 90 5.13 5.97 -3.80
CA ALA A 90 4.38 4.72 -3.92
C ALA A 90 3.42 4.71 -5.12
N GLY A 91 2.63 5.77 -5.33
CA GLY A 91 1.75 5.96 -6.48
C GLY A 91 2.50 5.88 -7.80
N VAL A 92 3.58 6.65 -7.93
CA VAL A 92 4.39 6.69 -9.15
C VAL A 92 5.22 5.41 -9.34
N ASN A 93 5.84 4.90 -8.26
CA ASN A 93 6.83 3.81 -8.33
C ASN A 93 6.37 2.46 -7.74
N ALA A 94 5.11 2.28 -7.38
CA ALA A 94 4.57 0.95 -7.07
C ALA A 94 3.20 0.65 -7.74
N TRP A 95 2.46 1.66 -8.19
CA TRP A 95 1.06 1.49 -8.60
C TRP A 95 0.80 2.00 -10.02
N PRO A 96 1.16 1.22 -11.07
CA PRO A 96 0.96 1.66 -12.45
C PRO A 96 -0.51 1.98 -12.74
N GLY A 97 -0.78 3.22 -13.16
CA GLY A 97 -2.12 3.72 -13.46
C GLY A 97 -2.92 4.27 -12.26
N TYR A 98 -2.34 4.27 -11.06
CA TYR A 98 -2.84 5.04 -9.92
C TYR A 98 -2.30 6.47 -10.00
N VAL A 99 -3.14 7.45 -9.69
CA VAL A 99 -2.82 8.87 -9.82
C VAL A 99 -3.10 9.57 -8.51
N ASP A 100 -2.05 10.14 -7.91
CA ASP A 100 -2.15 10.97 -6.71
C ASP A 100 -2.22 12.45 -7.08
N GLU A 101 -3.27 13.12 -6.63
CA GLU A 101 -3.49 14.56 -6.72
C GLU A 101 -3.27 15.17 -5.32
N ILE A 102 -2.21 15.96 -5.14
CA ILE A 102 -1.99 16.71 -3.88
C ILE A 102 -2.96 17.88 -3.84
N VAL A 103 -3.98 17.80 -2.98
CA VAL A 103 -5.04 18.81 -2.87
C VAL A 103 -4.79 19.82 -1.74
N GLU A 104 -3.90 19.50 -0.81
CA GLU A 104 -3.42 20.41 0.23
C GLU A 104 -1.96 20.11 0.54
N TYR A 105 -1.12 21.14 0.64
CA TYR A 105 0.31 20.99 0.89
C TYR A 105 0.80 22.02 1.89
N GLY A 106 0.99 21.58 3.13
CA GLY A 106 1.45 22.42 4.22
C GLY A 106 2.19 21.61 5.30
N PRO A 107 3.01 22.28 6.12
CA PRO A 107 3.79 21.60 7.15
C PRO A 107 2.92 20.95 8.24
N ASN A 108 1.77 21.56 8.55
CA ASN A 108 0.86 21.02 9.57
C ASN A 108 -0.13 20.01 9.01
N ARG A 109 -0.45 20.09 7.71
CA ARG A 109 -1.41 19.21 7.07
C ARG A 109 -1.14 19.10 5.57
N THR A 110 -1.25 17.88 5.05
CA THR A 110 -1.11 17.55 3.64
C THR A 110 -2.19 16.55 3.28
N ALA A 111 -2.92 16.79 2.19
CA ALA A 111 -4.05 15.97 1.76
C ALA A 111 -3.84 15.50 0.31
N ILE A 112 -4.19 14.25 0.03
CA ILE A 112 -4.03 13.62 -1.28
C ILE A 112 -5.35 12.96 -1.66
N LYS A 113 -5.70 13.13 -2.93
CA LYS A 113 -6.81 12.45 -3.59
C LYS A 113 -6.22 11.47 -4.61
N GLY A 114 -6.43 10.19 -4.37
CA GLY A 114 -5.99 9.10 -5.23
C GLY A 114 -7.09 8.64 -6.18
N THR A 115 -6.76 8.47 -7.45
CA THR A 115 -7.69 8.02 -8.50
C THR A 115 -7.06 6.97 -9.40
N GLY A 116 -7.83 6.37 -10.29
CA GLY A 116 -7.34 5.40 -11.27
C GLY A 116 -7.29 3.98 -10.74
N ARG A 117 -6.23 3.23 -11.09
CA ARG A 117 -6.14 1.78 -10.89
C ARG A 117 -5.49 1.42 -9.56
N CYS A 118 -6.29 1.10 -8.55
CA CYS A 118 -5.78 0.50 -7.31
C CYS A 118 -5.42 -0.98 -7.54
N VAL A 119 -4.13 -1.27 -7.66
CA VAL A 119 -3.61 -2.64 -7.89
C VAL A 119 -4.08 -3.63 -6.82
N VAL A 120 -4.12 -3.22 -5.55
CA VAL A 120 -4.57 -4.08 -4.45
C VAL A 120 -6.03 -4.50 -4.64
N LEU A 121 -6.89 -3.54 -5.01
CA LEU A 121 -8.30 -3.80 -5.27
C LEU A 121 -8.51 -4.66 -6.51
N GLU A 122 -7.74 -4.44 -7.57
CA GLU A 122 -7.81 -5.26 -8.79
C GLU A 122 -7.44 -6.71 -8.52
N ILE A 123 -6.38 -6.95 -7.74
CA ILE A 123 -5.97 -8.30 -7.38
C ILE A 123 -7.00 -8.95 -6.46
N ALA A 124 -7.55 -8.22 -5.49
CA ALA A 124 -8.61 -8.74 -4.64
C ALA A 124 -9.86 -9.15 -5.45
N LYS A 125 -10.26 -8.34 -6.45
CA LYS A 125 -11.33 -8.68 -7.40
C LYS A 125 -10.99 -9.90 -8.25
N LYS A 126 -9.75 -9.97 -8.78
CA LYS A 126 -9.25 -11.12 -9.56
C LYS A 126 -9.34 -12.42 -8.74
N LEU A 127 -9.08 -12.35 -7.44
CA LEU A 127 -9.15 -13.49 -6.53
C LEU A 127 -10.57 -13.74 -5.98
N GLY A 128 -11.55 -12.85 -6.22
CA GLY A 128 -12.92 -12.97 -5.71
C GLY A 128 -13.04 -12.79 -4.20
N ILE A 129 -12.17 -11.96 -3.61
CA ILE A 129 -12.07 -11.76 -2.15
C ILE A 129 -12.31 -10.31 -1.73
N GLU A 130 -12.63 -9.40 -2.65
CA GLU A 130 -12.76 -7.95 -2.39
C GLU A 130 -13.83 -7.59 -1.36
N LYS A 131 -14.79 -8.49 -1.12
CA LYS A 131 -15.81 -8.36 -0.06
C LYS A 131 -15.50 -9.14 1.22
N LYS A 132 -14.47 -10.00 1.19
CA LYS A 132 -14.06 -10.89 2.29
C LYS A 132 -12.83 -10.34 3.05
N ILE A 133 -11.94 -9.67 2.33
CA ILE A 133 -10.68 -9.15 2.86
C ILE A 133 -10.78 -7.64 3.15
N ASP A 134 -10.20 -7.23 4.27
CA ASP A 134 -10.31 -5.86 4.76
C ASP A 134 -9.11 -5.00 4.36
N LEU A 135 -9.06 -4.62 3.07
CA LEU A 135 -7.93 -3.89 2.48
C LEU A 135 -7.76 -2.48 3.02
N CYS A 136 -8.87 -1.80 3.33
CA CYS A 136 -8.85 -0.39 3.67
C CYS A 136 -8.10 -0.12 5.01
N PRO A 137 -8.42 -0.83 6.12
CA PRO A 137 -7.63 -0.75 7.35
C PRO A 137 -6.19 -1.16 7.16
N TRP A 138 -5.90 -2.17 6.34
CA TRP A 138 -4.54 -2.60 6.07
C TRP A 138 -3.69 -1.53 5.37
N CYS A 139 -4.21 -0.92 4.28
CA CYS A 139 -3.54 0.17 3.58
C CYS A 139 -3.32 1.38 4.50
N ALA A 140 -4.37 1.81 5.20
CA ALA A 140 -4.28 2.98 6.07
C ALA A 140 -3.34 2.76 7.27
N SER A 141 -3.35 1.57 7.86
CA SER A 141 -2.43 1.23 8.96
C SER A 141 -0.99 1.14 8.47
N SER A 142 -0.77 0.66 7.25
CA SER A 142 0.57 0.63 6.66
C SER A 142 1.09 2.04 6.40
N GLY A 143 0.22 2.91 5.88
CA GLY A 143 0.43 4.35 5.70
C GLY A 143 0.91 5.04 6.97
N ASP A 144 0.09 4.94 8.00
CA ASP A 144 0.36 5.52 9.31
C ASP A 144 1.65 4.94 9.95
N ALA A 145 1.88 3.63 9.85
CA ALA A 145 3.05 2.98 10.45
C ALA A 145 4.38 3.50 9.87
N TYR A 146 4.50 3.69 8.55
CA TYR A 146 5.75 4.24 8.00
C TYR A 146 5.88 5.74 8.32
N LEU A 147 4.78 6.50 8.37
CA LEU A 147 4.81 7.92 8.74
C LEU A 147 5.30 8.13 10.16
N ARG A 148 4.88 7.28 11.10
CA ARG A 148 5.38 7.32 12.48
C ARG A 148 6.87 7.03 12.59
N LYS A 149 7.44 6.25 11.66
CA LYS A 149 8.90 6.03 11.56
C LYS A 149 9.64 7.26 11.00
N ILE A 150 8.97 8.10 10.22
CA ILE A 150 9.51 9.39 9.75
C ILE A 150 9.45 10.42 10.87
N ASN A 151 8.28 10.59 11.49
CA ASN A 151 8.07 11.41 12.67
C ASN A 151 6.89 10.84 13.49
N PRO A 152 7.09 10.49 14.77
CA PRO A 152 6.05 9.87 15.61
C PRO A 152 4.85 10.78 15.91
N LYS A 153 4.90 12.06 15.53
CA LYS A 153 3.80 13.03 15.60
C LYS A 153 3.01 13.16 14.30
N LEU A 154 3.34 12.40 13.26
CA LEU A 154 2.53 12.37 12.05
C LEU A 154 1.37 11.40 12.24
N ARG A 155 0.17 11.90 12.00
CA ARG A 155 -1.07 11.14 12.05
C ARG A 155 -1.65 11.06 10.65
N PHE A 156 -1.85 9.85 10.14
CA PHE A 156 -2.55 9.64 8.87
C PHE A 156 -4.04 9.35 9.10
N ILE A 157 -4.91 9.88 8.26
CA ILE A 157 -6.36 9.64 8.28
C ILE A 157 -6.85 9.38 6.85
N GLN A 158 -7.45 8.21 6.63
CA GLN A 158 -8.23 7.88 5.43
C GLN A 158 -9.69 8.25 5.66
N VAL A 159 -10.27 9.06 4.76
CA VAL A 159 -11.68 9.50 4.83
C VAL A 159 -12.54 8.84 3.75
N LYS A 160 -11.97 8.52 2.58
CA LYS A 160 -12.66 7.81 1.49
C LYS A 160 -11.78 6.68 0.99
N SER A 161 -12.37 5.56 0.61
CA SER A 161 -11.61 4.46 0.00
C SER A 161 -12.33 3.76 -1.15
N MET A 162 -11.64 3.60 -2.27
CA MET A 162 -12.14 2.83 -3.42
C MET A 162 -12.41 1.37 -3.05
N CYS A 163 -11.63 0.80 -2.12
CA CYS A 163 -11.87 -0.53 -1.55
C CYS A 163 -13.21 -0.63 -0.79
N ARG A 164 -13.79 0.51 -0.39
CA ARG A 164 -15.12 0.62 0.23
C ARG A 164 -16.23 1.01 -0.75
N GLY A 165 -15.89 1.25 -2.01
CA GLY A 165 -16.84 1.67 -3.05
C GLY A 165 -16.92 3.18 -3.25
N ASP A 166 -16.08 3.98 -2.59
CA ASP A 166 -15.94 5.39 -2.95
C ASP A 166 -15.39 5.52 -4.38
N PRO A 167 -15.73 6.61 -5.10
CA PRO A 167 -15.22 6.84 -6.46
C PRO A 167 -13.73 7.21 -6.51
N TYR A 168 -13.11 7.50 -5.37
CA TYR A 168 -11.70 7.86 -5.23
C TYR A 168 -11.23 7.60 -3.80
N ASP A 169 -9.92 7.44 -3.63
CA ASP A 169 -9.29 7.43 -2.31
C ASP A 169 -9.03 8.87 -1.86
N TYR A 170 -9.29 9.18 -0.60
CA TYR A 170 -8.88 10.46 -0.01
C TYR A 170 -8.41 10.25 1.41
N GLY A 171 -7.24 10.81 1.69
CA GLY A 171 -6.66 10.85 3.01
C GLY A 171 -5.88 12.13 3.23
N TYR A 172 -5.50 12.35 4.49
CA TYR A 172 -4.61 13.42 4.86
C TYR A 172 -3.69 12.99 5.99
N THR A 173 -2.49 13.57 6.00
CA THR A 173 -1.59 13.53 7.14
C THR A 173 -1.60 14.87 7.84
N GLU A 174 -1.56 14.86 9.15
CA GLU A 174 -1.40 16.05 9.97
C GLU A 174 -0.29 15.87 11.01
N LEU A 175 0.35 16.98 11.37
CA LEU A 175 1.33 17.03 12.45
C LEU A 175 0.58 17.31 13.76
N THR A 176 0.60 16.35 14.68
CA THR A 176 -0.08 16.44 15.96
C THR A 176 0.83 16.95 17.07
N ASP A 177 0.25 17.48 18.14
CA ASP A 177 1.02 17.92 19.31
C ASP A 177 1.57 16.72 20.11
N SER A 178 0.83 15.61 20.13
CA SER A 178 1.16 14.37 20.83
C SER A 178 1.73 13.30 19.88
N VAL A 179 2.41 12.31 20.46
CA VAL A 179 2.86 11.10 19.75
C VAL A 179 1.65 10.23 19.40
N VAL A 180 1.69 9.64 18.21
CA VAL A 180 0.70 8.67 17.72
C VAL A 180 1.19 7.25 18.03
N THR A 181 0.43 6.47 18.79
CA THR A 181 0.89 5.18 19.34
C THR A 181 0.33 3.94 18.63
N ASP A 182 -0.86 4.05 18.04
CA ASP A 182 -1.50 3.00 17.23
C ASP A 182 -1.92 3.59 15.87
N SER A 183 -2.55 2.80 15.01
CA SER A 183 -3.00 3.23 13.68
C SER A 183 -4.52 3.10 13.50
N LYS A 184 -5.27 2.92 14.59
CA LYS A 184 -6.72 2.70 14.51
C LYS A 184 -7.43 3.93 13.96
N HIS A 185 -6.99 5.13 14.34
CA HIS A 185 -7.49 6.40 13.81
C HIS A 185 -7.36 6.51 12.28
N ALA A 186 -6.42 5.80 11.67
CA ALA A 186 -6.11 5.93 10.25
C ALA A 186 -7.24 5.44 9.34
N TYR A 187 -8.09 4.53 9.82
CA TYR A 187 -9.19 3.96 9.05
C TYR A 187 -10.53 4.00 9.78
N GLU A 188 -10.61 4.58 10.98
CA GLU A 188 -11.84 4.59 11.76
C GLU A 188 -13.01 5.28 11.04
N GLN A 189 -12.73 6.34 10.28
CA GLN A 189 -13.76 7.11 9.57
C GLN A 189 -14.44 6.27 8.48
N VAL A 190 -13.64 5.50 7.73
CA VAL A 190 -14.10 4.61 6.65
C VAL A 190 -14.57 3.22 7.12
N ARG A 191 -14.38 2.91 8.41
CA ARG A 191 -14.90 1.68 9.02
C ARG A 191 -16.33 1.84 9.54
N LYS A 192 -16.72 3.05 9.96
CA LYS A 192 -18.04 3.35 10.54
C LYS A 192 -19.17 3.50 9.51
N SER A 193 -18.85 3.57 8.23
CA SER A 193 -19.81 3.74 7.13
C SER A 193 -20.45 2.41 6.65
N GLN A 194 -20.51 1.40 7.53
CA GLN A 194 -21.23 0.12 7.34
C GLN A 194 -22.35 0.03 8.37
#